data_AF-G8S0Q2-F1
#
_entry.id   AF-G8S0Q2-F1
#
_cell.length_a   1.000
_cell.length_b   1.000
_cell.length_c   1.000
_cell.angle_alpha   90.00
_cell.angle_beta   90.00
_cell.angle_gamma   90.00
#
_symmetry.space_group_name_H-M   'P 1'
#
loop_
_entity.id
_entity.type
_entity.pdbx_description
1 polymer ?
#
loop_
_entity_poly.entity_id
_entity_poly.type
_entity_poly.pdbx_seq_one_letter_code
_entity_poly.pdbx_strand_id
1 'polypeptide(L)'
;MTKKTVAALLLTGLAISLLGAVLTLLLHAPILGYQRAHQPHADPAALSRTLWTRPLTVFVVAILYARFVRQLLRGDPRALRRVRIVSAAGLAGVCWLLVSAAYPAWLRAIQIGQLVVLAALVITVNLRTVRSAFDAPVPPDPRPRNGRAAWTLILLTPVVAELTMGNVALRDLIYFPIFIPIYGAGALLIRETTRRLGGGTAGLLLLGLAYGILEEGLALQGLTSPHLYHAADWAPRLLGLNTAYAELNLIYHPVFSVLIPITLTEHLFRTHGDRPYLRRGGLISTAVVAALGAGLLRIAVPPTMDPGYQVPLLPAVLFLTVAALLAAAAYGVRRKPARRGPAPAAAAAPAPVPAAAAAPAPAVIAGWTGAAALGFLALIFPFAGARQPFFTHGTWVLLPMAGAAVIVLLIARALRRWRAAPTWTAAHRLAACFGALTGHTVFGLIANADTLQDRLFLGALAALTVTLGARAIRPAPGIPAGAAG
;
A
#
# COMPACT_ATOMS: atom_id res chain seq x y z
N MET A 1 -5.17 -42.00 2.63
CA MET A 1 -3.92 -41.79 3.40
C MET A 1 -3.17 -40.49 3.09
N THR A 2 -3.67 -39.56 2.26
CA THR A 2 -2.81 -38.56 1.58
C THR A 2 -2.87 -37.12 2.12
N LYS A 3 -4.04 -36.59 2.48
CA LYS A 3 -4.19 -35.18 2.95
C LYS A 3 -3.59 -34.95 4.34
N LYS A 4 -3.79 -35.90 5.25
CA LYS A 4 -3.28 -35.87 6.63
C LYS A 4 -1.75 -35.95 6.66
N THR A 5 -1.13 -36.72 5.78
CA THR A 5 0.33 -36.83 5.67
C THR A 5 0.98 -35.53 5.20
N VAL A 6 0.41 -34.87 4.19
CA VAL A 6 0.89 -33.54 3.75
C VAL A 6 0.74 -32.52 4.88
N ALA A 7 -0.39 -32.54 5.61
CA ALA A 7 -0.59 -31.68 6.76
C ALA A 7 0.40 -31.96 7.91
N ALA A 8 0.66 -33.24 8.19
CA ALA A 8 1.62 -33.65 9.23
C ALA A 8 3.03 -33.18 8.90
N LEU A 9 3.53 -33.43 7.68
CA LEU A 9 4.84 -32.94 7.24
C LEU A 9 4.96 -31.41 7.32
N LEU A 10 3.88 -30.69 6.99
CA LEU A 10 3.85 -29.23 7.05
C LEU A 10 3.90 -28.72 8.50
N LEU A 11 3.24 -29.41 9.44
CA LEU A 11 3.29 -29.12 10.87
C LEU A 11 4.63 -29.49 11.50
N THR A 12 5.22 -30.62 11.10
CA THR A 12 6.56 -31.04 11.54
C THR A 12 7.60 -30.02 11.09
N GLY A 13 7.56 -29.60 9.82
CA GLY A 13 8.47 -28.56 9.31
C GLY A 13 8.30 -27.23 10.05
N LEU A 14 7.05 -26.89 10.40
CA LEU A 14 6.77 -25.71 11.21
C LEU A 14 7.34 -25.81 12.63
N ALA A 15 7.18 -26.95 13.30
CA ALA A 15 7.71 -27.18 14.64
C ALA A 15 9.24 -27.05 14.67
N ILE A 16 9.95 -27.63 13.69
CA ILE A 16 11.41 -27.49 13.58
C ILE A 16 11.80 -26.03 13.32
N SER A 17 11.01 -25.30 12.51
CA SER A 17 11.27 -23.89 12.21
C SER A 17 11.05 -22.99 13.43
N LEU A 18 10.01 -23.25 14.23
CA LEU A 18 9.75 -22.56 15.49
C LEU A 18 10.85 -22.85 16.51
N LEU A 19 11.30 -24.11 16.64
CA LEU A 19 12.43 -24.48 17.49
C LEU A 19 13.70 -23.72 17.08
N GLY A 20 14.01 -23.68 15.78
CA GLY A 20 15.14 -22.92 15.27
C GLY A 20 15.04 -21.42 15.55
N ALA A 21 13.84 -20.83 15.43
CA ALA A 21 13.60 -19.43 15.77
C ALA A 21 13.82 -19.13 17.26
N VAL A 22 13.28 -19.98 18.16
CA VAL A 22 13.45 -19.84 19.60
C VAL A 22 14.93 -19.98 19.99
N LEU A 23 15.62 -20.98 19.46
CA LEU A 23 17.05 -21.16 19.71
C LEU A 23 17.89 -20.01 19.17
N THR A 24 17.50 -19.41 18.04
CA THR A 24 18.18 -18.22 17.49
C THR A 24 18.04 -17.00 18.42
N LEU A 25 16.89 -16.87 19.11
CA LEU A 25 16.68 -15.82 20.10
C LEU A 25 17.48 -16.08 21.39
N LEU A 26 17.40 -17.30 21.92
CA LEU A 26 18.07 -17.68 23.17
C LEU A 26 19.60 -17.66 23.04
N LEU A 27 20.12 -18.01 21.86
CA LEU A 27 21.55 -18.10 21.56
C LEU A 27 22.01 -16.98 20.62
N HIS A 28 21.34 -15.81 20.65
CA HIS A 28 21.65 -14.68 19.77
C HIS A 28 23.13 -14.26 19.83
N ALA A 29 23.67 -14.05 21.03
CA ALA A 29 25.04 -13.60 21.23
C ALA A 29 26.11 -14.57 20.67
N PRO A 30 26.07 -15.89 20.98
CA PRO A 30 27.03 -16.83 20.41
C PRO A 30 26.88 -17.03 18.89
N ILE A 31 25.66 -16.93 18.33
CA ILE A 31 25.46 -16.99 16.88
C ILE A 31 26.08 -15.76 16.20
N LEU A 32 25.85 -14.57 16.74
CA LEU A 32 26.41 -13.33 16.21
C LEU A 32 27.95 -13.34 16.28
N GLY A 33 28.52 -13.87 17.37
CA GLY A 33 29.97 -14.06 17.51
C GLY A 33 30.55 -14.98 16.44
N TYR A 34 29.88 -16.11 16.16
CA TYR A 34 30.26 -17.03 15.09
C TYR A 34 30.23 -16.35 13.71
N GLN A 35 29.17 -15.60 13.42
CA GLN A 35 29.01 -14.92 12.13
C GLN A 35 30.08 -13.85 11.90
N ARG A 36 30.43 -13.07 12.93
CA ARG A 36 31.52 -12.09 12.84
C ARG A 36 32.87 -12.74 12.54
N ALA A 37 33.14 -13.89 13.15
CA ALA A 37 34.39 -14.62 12.93
C ALA A 37 34.52 -15.21 11.52
N HIS A 38 33.40 -15.55 10.87
CA HIS A 38 33.38 -16.19 9.55
C HIS A 38 33.00 -15.23 8.40
N GLN A 39 32.58 -14.01 8.73
CA GLN A 39 32.22 -12.94 7.78
C GLN A 39 32.81 -11.61 8.24
N PRO A 40 34.15 -11.46 8.24
CA PRO A 40 34.83 -10.28 8.81
C PRO A 40 34.49 -8.97 8.10
N HIS A 41 34.01 -9.02 6.85
CA HIS A 41 33.61 -7.86 6.07
C HIS A 41 32.12 -7.50 6.19
N ALA A 42 31.33 -8.29 6.93
CA ALA A 42 29.90 -8.04 7.08
C ALA A 42 29.62 -7.04 8.22
N ASP A 43 28.71 -6.09 7.98
CA ASP A 43 28.28 -5.12 9.00
C ASP A 43 27.70 -5.85 10.24
N PRO A 44 28.32 -5.69 11.43
CA PRO A 44 27.84 -6.29 12.67
C PRO A 44 26.41 -5.92 13.04
N ALA A 45 25.96 -4.71 12.68
CA ALA A 45 24.61 -4.24 12.93
C ALA A 45 23.60 -4.89 11.97
N ALA A 46 23.96 -5.05 10.69
CA ALA A 46 23.18 -5.81 9.71
C ALA A 46 23.03 -7.29 10.11
N LEU A 47 24.09 -7.94 10.58
CA LEU A 47 24.05 -9.32 11.06
C LEU A 47 23.08 -9.47 12.24
N SER A 48 23.17 -8.59 13.24
CA SER A 48 22.25 -8.63 14.39
C SER A 48 20.80 -8.37 13.98
N ARG A 49 20.53 -7.37 13.13
CA ARG A 49 19.17 -7.12 12.59
C ARG A 49 18.59 -8.35 11.89
N THR A 50 19.42 -9.07 11.14
CA THR A 50 19.01 -10.29 10.44
C THR A 50 18.61 -11.40 11.41
N LEU A 51 19.32 -11.55 12.53
CA LEU A 51 18.99 -12.53 13.57
C LEU A 51 17.69 -12.19 14.29
N TRP A 52 17.44 -10.90 14.58
CA TRP A 52 16.21 -10.44 15.25
C TRP A 52 14.95 -10.54 14.38
N THR A 53 15.09 -10.41 13.06
CA THR A 53 13.97 -10.42 12.12
C THR A 53 13.50 -11.84 11.74
N ARG A 54 14.37 -12.85 11.87
CA ARG A 54 14.05 -14.25 11.53
C ARG A 54 12.92 -14.89 12.33
N PRO A 55 12.85 -14.75 13.67
CA PRO A 55 11.72 -15.28 14.44
C PRO A 55 10.38 -14.69 14.02
N LEU A 56 10.36 -13.41 13.63
CA LEU A 56 9.17 -12.74 13.13
C LEU A 56 8.69 -13.35 11.80
N THR A 57 9.62 -13.63 10.87
CA THR A 57 9.25 -14.27 9.59
C THR A 57 8.74 -15.70 9.81
N VAL A 58 9.35 -16.48 10.71
CA VAL A 58 8.89 -17.82 11.07
C VAL A 58 7.49 -17.78 11.70
N PHE A 59 7.22 -16.81 12.57
CA PHE A 59 5.91 -16.65 13.20
C PHE A 59 4.81 -16.33 12.17
N VAL A 60 5.11 -15.46 11.21
CA VAL A 60 4.20 -15.13 10.11
C VAL A 60 3.93 -16.35 9.22
N VAL A 61 4.98 -17.11 8.89
CA VAL A 61 4.85 -18.38 8.16
C VAL A 61 4.00 -19.38 8.95
N ALA A 62 4.13 -19.44 10.27
CA ALA A 62 3.31 -20.30 11.14
C ALA A 62 1.80 -20.03 11.00
N ILE A 63 1.41 -18.75 11.02
CA ILE A 63 0.02 -18.33 10.84
C ILE A 63 -0.50 -18.74 9.46
N LEU A 64 0.30 -18.56 8.41
CA LEU A 64 -0.03 -18.96 7.05
C LEU A 64 -0.15 -20.49 6.92
N TYR A 65 0.72 -21.25 7.59
CA TYR A 65 0.72 -22.71 7.60
C TYR A 65 -0.53 -23.27 8.27
N ALA A 66 -0.96 -22.71 9.41
CA ALA A 66 -2.22 -23.09 10.07
C ALA A 66 -3.45 -22.86 9.15
N ARG A 67 -3.38 -21.87 8.27
CA ARG A 67 -4.40 -21.61 7.24
C ARG A 67 -4.32 -22.61 6.08
N PHE A 68 -3.12 -22.99 5.65
CA PHE A 68 -2.91 -23.98 4.58
C PHE A 68 -3.30 -25.39 5.00
N VAL A 69 -2.95 -25.81 6.22
CA VAL A 69 -3.38 -27.10 6.80
C VAL A 69 -4.90 -27.22 6.76
N ARG A 70 -5.64 -26.20 7.22
CA ARG A 70 -7.11 -26.20 7.16
C ARG A 70 -7.67 -26.30 5.75
N GLN A 71 -7.01 -25.72 4.75
CA GLN A 71 -7.45 -25.81 3.35
C GLN A 71 -7.07 -27.16 2.71
N LEU A 72 -5.90 -27.71 3.04
CA LEU A 72 -5.46 -29.04 2.62
C LEU A 72 -6.40 -30.14 3.13
N LEU A 73 -6.77 -30.07 4.41
CA LEU A 73 -7.70 -31.03 5.02
C LEU A 73 -9.10 -30.98 4.38
N ARG A 74 -9.50 -29.81 3.83
CA ARG A 74 -10.74 -29.63 3.06
C ARG A 74 -10.64 -30.07 1.60
N GLY A 75 -9.46 -30.49 1.13
CA GLY A 75 -9.25 -30.90 -0.26
C GLY A 75 -9.16 -29.76 -1.27
N ASP A 76 -8.78 -28.53 -0.87
CA ASP A 76 -8.64 -27.42 -1.82
C ASP A 76 -7.39 -27.61 -2.71
N PRO A 77 -7.53 -27.77 -4.05
CA PRO A 77 -6.40 -27.95 -4.96
C PRO A 77 -5.48 -26.73 -5.00
N ARG A 78 -5.99 -25.54 -4.65
CA ARG A 78 -5.16 -24.32 -4.56
C ARG A 78 -4.23 -24.37 -3.36
N ALA A 79 -4.65 -25.02 -2.27
CA ALA A 79 -3.79 -25.22 -1.11
C ALA A 79 -2.64 -26.15 -1.46
N LEU A 80 -2.89 -27.24 -2.18
CA LEU A 80 -1.84 -28.14 -2.67
C LEU A 80 -0.85 -27.40 -3.59
N ARG A 81 -1.34 -26.56 -4.51
CA ARG A 81 -0.48 -25.75 -5.39
C ARG A 81 0.39 -24.75 -4.60
N ARG A 82 -0.18 -24.08 -3.60
CA ARG A 82 0.56 -23.14 -2.73
C ARG A 82 1.63 -23.86 -1.91
N VAL A 83 1.29 -25.03 -1.37
CA VAL A 83 2.24 -25.84 -0.60
C VAL A 83 3.39 -26.30 -1.49
N ARG A 84 3.14 -26.71 -2.74
CA ARG A 84 4.19 -27.04 -3.72
C ARG A 84 5.17 -25.88 -3.97
N ILE A 85 4.64 -24.67 -4.16
CA ILE A 85 5.47 -23.48 -4.40
C ILE A 85 6.29 -23.14 -3.15
N VAL A 86 5.64 -23.10 -1.98
CA VAL A 86 6.29 -22.72 -0.74
C VAL A 86 7.32 -23.77 -0.30
N SER A 87 7.03 -25.07 -0.48
CA SER A 87 7.97 -26.14 -0.15
C SER A 87 9.20 -26.13 -1.07
N ALA A 88 9.03 -25.83 -2.35
CA ALA A 88 10.15 -25.72 -3.29
C ALA A 88 11.03 -24.48 -2.99
N ALA A 89 10.41 -23.33 -2.73
CA ALA A 89 11.13 -22.12 -2.34
C ALA A 89 11.85 -22.30 -0.99
N GLY A 90 11.18 -22.93 -0.01
CA GLY A 90 11.77 -23.26 1.28
C GLY A 90 12.96 -24.22 1.17
N LEU A 91 12.86 -25.23 0.31
CA LEU A 91 13.96 -26.18 0.05
C LEU A 91 15.19 -25.45 -0.51
N ALA A 92 14.99 -24.58 -1.52
CA ALA A 92 16.07 -23.76 -2.08
C ALA A 92 16.71 -22.84 -1.03
N GLY A 93 15.88 -22.20 -0.20
CA GLY A 93 16.36 -21.33 0.88
C GLY A 93 17.20 -22.08 1.94
N VAL A 94 16.76 -23.26 2.37
CA VAL A 94 17.52 -24.07 3.34
C VAL A 94 18.81 -24.63 2.73
N CYS A 95 18.79 -25.08 1.47
CA CYS A 95 20.00 -25.49 0.75
C CYS A 95 21.04 -24.34 0.70
N TRP A 96 20.60 -23.13 0.36
CA TRP A 96 21.48 -21.96 0.34
C TRP A 96 22.10 -21.68 1.71
N LEU A 97 21.30 -21.74 2.78
CA LEU A 97 21.79 -21.53 4.14
C LEU A 97 22.85 -22.56 4.56
N LEU A 98 22.66 -23.82 4.19
CA LEU A 98 23.64 -24.89 4.46
C LEU A 98 24.95 -24.69 3.68
N VAL A 99 24.86 -24.35 2.40
CA VAL A 99 26.03 -24.10 1.53
C VAL A 99 26.81 -22.86 1.97
N SER A 100 26.10 -21.80 2.39
CA SER A 100 26.72 -20.54 2.81
C SER A 100 27.56 -20.66 4.09
N ALA A 101 27.47 -21.77 4.83
CA ALA A 101 28.13 -22.02 6.11
C ALA A 101 27.99 -20.87 7.14
N ALA A 102 26.98 -20.02 7.01
CA ALA A 102 26.80 -18.80 7.79
C ALA A 102 26.37 -19.05 9.25
N TYR A 103 26.33 -20.31 9.70
CA TYR A 103 25.79 -20.73 10.99
C TYR A 103 26.60 -21.85 11.66
N PRO A 104 26.62 -21.91 13.00
CA PRO A 104 27.28 -22.96 13.76
C PRO A 104 26.80 -24.37 13.39
N ALA A 105 27.64 -25.39 13.60
CA ALA A 105 27.35 -26.79 13.27
C ALA A 105 26.03 -27.31 13.88
N TRP A 106 25.73 -26.96 15.13
CA TRP A 106 24.48 -27.38 15.79
C TRP A 106 23.23 -26.77 15.14
N LEU A 107 23.30 -25.52 14.67
CA LEU A 107 22.18 -24.86 13.99
C LEU A 107 22.03 -25.40 12.56
N ARG A 108 23.14 -25.78 11.91
CA ARG A 108 23.12 -26.52 10.64
C ARG A 108 22.47 -27.90 10.79
N ALA A 109 22.63 -28.60 11.92
CA ALA A 109 21.91 -29.86 12.16
C ALA A 109 20.38 -29.67 12.17
N ILE A 110 19.88 -28.57 12.76
CA ILE A 110 18.45 -28.21 12.72
C ILE A 110 18.01 -27.91 11.27
N GLN A 111 18.83 -27.18 10.51
CA GLN A 111 18.57 -26.89 9.10
C GLN A 111 18.56 -28.15 8.23
N ILE A 112 19.43 -29.14 8.49
CA ILE A 112 19.39 -30.46 7.84
C ILE A 112 18.06 -31.16 8.15
N GLY A 113 17.60 -31.13 9.40
CA GLY A 113 16.28 -31.62 9.78
C GLY A 113 15.14 -30.93 9.00
N GLN A 114 15.20 -29.60 8.85
CA GLN A 114 14.26 -28.85 8.01
C GLN A 114 14.32 -29.28 6.55
N LEU A 115 15.53 -29.49 6.01
CA LEU A 115 15.75 -29.90 4.63
C LEU A 115 15.12 -31.27 4.34
N VAL A 116 15.33 -32.24 5.23
CA VAL A 116 14.74 -33.60 5.11
C VAL A 116 13.22 -33.52 5.09
N VAL A 117 12.61 -32.75 5.99
CA VAL A 117 11.15 -32.59 6.04
C VAL A 117 10.61 -31.86 4.80
N LEU A 118 11.32 -30.83 4.32
CA LEU A 118 10.95 -30.12 3.09
C LEU A 118 11.09 -31.00 1.84
N ALA A 119 12.14 -31.82 1.75
CA ALA A 119 12.33 -32.78 0.67
C ALA A 119 11.21 -33.83 0.68
N ALA A 120 10.91 -34.40 1.85
CA ALA A 120 9.78 -35.31 2.03
C ALA A 120 8.45 -34.65 1.65
N LEU A 121 8.24 -33.38 2.02
CA LEU A 121 7.05 -32.62 1.65
C LEU A 121 6.96 -32.42 0.14
N VAL A 122 8.05 -31.98 -0.52
CA VAL A 122 8.14 -31.79 -1.99
C VAL A 122 7.84 -33.10 -2.73
N ILE A 123 8.43 -34.22 -2.31
CA ILE A 123 8.15 -35.53 -2.90
C ILE A 123 6.67 -35.87 -2.72
N THR A 124 6.17 -35.78 -1.49
CA THR A 124 4.79 -36.16 -1.14
C THR A 124 3.75 -35.37 -1.93
N VAL A 125 3.90 -34.04 -2.06
CA VAL A 125 2.93 -33.22 -2.81
C VAL A 125 2.96 -33.44 -4.33
N ASN A 126 4.00 -34.09 -4.84
CA ASN A 126 4.13 -34.44 -6.26
C ASN A 126 3.68 -35.88 -6.58
N LEU A 127 3.48 -36.73 -5.56
CA LEU A 127 2.96 -38.09 -5.75
C LEU A 127 1.59 -38.07 -6.44
N ARG A 128 1.41 -38.96 -7.43
CA ARG A 128 0.16 -39.09 -8.21
C ARG A 128 -1.04 -39.35 -7.30
N THR A 129 -0.88 -40.20 -6.28
CA THR A 129 -1.92 -40.54 -5.28
C THR A 129 -2.35 -39.34 -4.43
N VAL A 130 -1.43 -38.40 -4.15
CA VAL A 130 -1.76 -37.17 -3.44
C VAL A 130 -2.48 -36.22 -4.37
N ARG A 131 -1.99 -36.02 -5.60
CA ARG A 131 -2.61 -35.15 -6.60
C ARG A 131 -4.06 -35.55 -6.91
N SER A 132 -4.30 -36.84 -7.15
CA SER A 132 -5.64 -37.36 -7.44
C SER A 132 -6.64 -37.12 -6.31
N ALA A 133 -6.18 -37.07 -5.05
CA ALA A 133 -7.02 -36.75 -3.90
C ALA A 133 -7.49 -35.28 -3.85
N PHE A 134 -6.95 -34.42 -4.71
CA PHE A 134 -7.32 -33.00 -4.86
C PHE A 134 -7.89 -32.68 -6.26
N ASP A 135 -8.02 -33.67 -7.14
CA ASP A 135 -8.55 -33.50 -8.51
C ASP A 135 -10.09 -33.43 -8.55
N ALA A 136 -10.76 -33.64 -7.41
CA ALA A 136 -12.21 -33.43 -7.31
C ALA A 136 -12.56 -31.96 -7.62
N PRO A 137 -13.51 -31.69 -8.55
CA PRO A 137 -13.96 -30.33 -8.85
C PRO A 137 -14.45 -29.65 -7.59
N VAL A 138 -13.72 -28.62 -7.13
CA VAL A 138 -14.22 -27.78 -6.05
C VAL A 138 -15.38 -26.98 -6.61
N PRO A 139 -16.60 -27.06 -6.03
CA PRO A 139 -17.74 -26.28 -6.49
C PRO A 139 -17.33 -24.81 -6.63
N PRO A 140 -17.68 -24.15 -7.76
CA PRO A 140 -17.36 -22.74 -7.94
C PRO A 140 -17.99 -21.96 -6.79
N ASP A 141 -17.15 -21.51 -5.85
CA ASP A 141 -17.63 -20.78 -4.69
C ASP A 141 -18.29 -19.47 -5.18
N PRO A 142 -19.61 -19.29 -4.94
CA PRO A 142 -20.45 -18.27 -5.58
C PRO A 142 -20.11 -16.85 -5.13
N ARG A 143 -19.20 -16.69 -4.15
CA ARG A 143 -18.80 -15.38 -3.65
C ARG A 143 -18.00 -14.60 -4.70
N PRO A 144 -18.41 -13.36 -5.04
CA PRO A 144 -17.72 -12.54 -6.02
C PRO A 144 -16.26 -12.33 -5.60
N ARG A 145 -15.34 -12.60 -6.53
CA ARG A 145 -13.91 -12.34 -6.39
C ARG A 145 -13.40 -11.77 -7.70
N ASN A 146 -12.44 -10.86 -7.63
CA ASN A 146 -11.77 -10.35 -8.81
C ASN A 146 -10.26 -10.23 -8.55
N GLY A 147 -9.56 -11.33 -8.82
CA GLY A 147 -8.11 -11.39 -8.64
C GLY A 147 -7.35 -10.45 -9.59
N ARG A 148 -7.89 -10.20 -10.79
CA ARG A 148 -7.30 -9.26 -11.76
C ARG A 148 -7.36 -7.84 -11.21
N ALA A 149 -8.53 -7.39 -10.74
CA ALA A 149 -8.67 -6.07 -10.13
C ALA A 149 -7.78 -5.89 -8.90
N ALA A 150 -7.69 -6.91 -8.04
CA ALA A 150 -6.80 -6.87 -6.88
C ALA A 150 -5.32 -6.69 -7.27
N TRP A 151 -4.83 -7.47 -8.25
CA TRP A 151 -3.45 -7.33 -8.72
C TRP A 151 -3.19 -6.03 -9.48
N THR A 152 -4.16 -5.56 -10.28
CA THR A 152 -4.06 -4.24 -10.91
C THR A 152 -3.90 -3.15 -9.86
N LEU A 153 -4.69 -3.15 -8.78
CA LEU A 153 -4.54 -2.16 -7.71
C LEU A 153 -3.18 -2.28 -7.01
N ILE A 154 -2.75 -3.50 -6.69
CA ILE A 154 -1.47 -3.75 -6.01
C ILE A 154 -0.29 -3.17 -6.80
N LEU A 155 -0.32 -3.30 -8.13
CA LEU A 155 0.78 -2.83 -8.99
C LEU A 155 0.63 -1.35 -9.36
N LEU A 156 -0.59 -0.87 -9.60
CA LEU A 156 -0.86 0.51 -9.97
C LEU A 156 -0.55 1.48 -8.83
N THR A 157 -0.81 1.09 -7.58
CA THR A 157 -0.64 1.96 -6.41
C THR A 157 0.80 2.50 -6.27
N PRO A 158 1.85 1.68 -6.18
CA PRO A 158 3.21 2.20 -6.07
C PRO A 158 3.66 2.95 -7.34
N VAL A 159 3.10 2.64 -8.51
CA VAL A 159 3.40 3.41 -9.74
C VAL A 159 2.90 4.84 -9.60
N VAL A 160 1.66 5.03 -9.11
CA VAL A 160 1.07 6.35 -8.89
C VAL A 160 1.70 7.07 -7.69
N ALA A 161 2.03 6.34 -6.62
CA ALA A 161 2.54 6.95 -5.39
C ALA A 161 4.03 7.30 -5.46
N GLU A 162 4.85 6.52 -6.16
CA GLU A 162 6.31 6.68 -6.13
C GLU A 162 6.89 6.98 -7.51
N LEU A 163 6.50 6.20 -8.51
CA LEU A 163 7.14 6.25 -9.82
C LEU A 163 6.79 7.52 -10.59
N THR A 164 5.52 7.94 -10.57
CA THR A 164 5.12 9.20 -11.22
C THR A 164 5.59 10.43 -10.46
N MET A 165 5.90 10.33 -9.16
CA MET A 165 6.51 11.44 -8.39
C MET A 165 8.00 11.59 -8.68
N GLY A 166 8.66 10.54 -9.18
CA GLY A 166 10.11 10.53 -9.37
C GLY A 166 10.90 10.22 -8.10
N ASN A 167 10.27 9.71 -7.04
CA ASN A 167 10.97 9.32 -5.82
C ASN A 167 11.91 8.12 -6.03
N VAL A 168 11.68 7.36 -7.11
CA VAL A 168 12.53 6.24 -7.54
C VAL A 168 13.19 6.62 -8.86
N ALA A 169 14.49 6.90 -8.81
CA ALA A 169 15.29 7.16 -10.00
C ALA A 169 15.30 5.94 -10.94
N LEU A 170 15.47 6.16 -12.24
CA LEU A 170 15.40 5.08 -13.23
C LEU A 170 16.43 3.96 -12.97
N ARG A 171 17.62 4.34 -12.49
CA ARG A 171 18.68 3.38 -12.11
C ARG A 171 18.29 2.48 -10.93
N ASP A 172 17.40 2.95 -10.06
CA ASP A 172 16.98 2.28 -8.83
C ASP A 172 15.66 1.50 -9.01
N LEU A 173 15.15 1.42 -10.24
CA LEU A 173 13.88 0.75 -10.57
C LEU A 173 13.88 -0.74 -10.18
N ILE A 174 15.05 -1.38 -10.10
CA ILE A 174 15.16 -2.77 -9.62
C ILE A 174 14.69 -2.94 -8.17
N TYR A 175 14.78 -1.88 -7.35
CA TYR A 175 14.34 -1.87 -5.96
C TYR A 175 12.86 -1.52 -5.80
N PHE A 176 12.21 -0.99 -6.85
CA PHE A 176 10.79 -0.62 -6.85
C PHE A 176 9.82 -1.67 -6.27
N PRO A 177 10.02 -2.99 -6.45
CA PRO A 177 9.16 -4.00 -5.83
C PRO A 177 9.07 -3.92 -4.29
N ILE A 178 10.00 -3.25 -3.61
CA ILE A 178 9.97 -3.03 -2.16
C ILE A 178 8.74 -2.24 -1.69
N PHE A 179 8.17 -1.41 -2.56
CA PHE A 179 6.99 -0.60 -2.27
C PHE A 179 5.67 -1.38 -2.40
N ILE A 180 5.68 -2.52 -3.10
CA ILE A 180 4.47 -3.31 -3.36
C ILE A 180 3.78 -3.80 -2.06
N PRO A 181 4.50 -4.34 -1.07
CA PRO A 181 3.88 -4.79 0.17
C PRO A 181 3.16 -3.69 0.93
N ILE A 182 3.76 -2.50 1.05
CA ILE A 182 3.17 -1.42 1.86
C ILE A 182 2.12 -0.64 1.07
N TYR A 183 2.47 -0.10 -0.10
CA TYR A 183 1.55 0.68 -0.92
C TYR A 183 0.49 -0.20 -1.58
N GLY A 184 0.93 -1.23 -2.32
CA GLY A 184 0.03 -2.10 -3.07
C GLY A 184 -0.93 -2.87 -2.17
N ALA A 185 -0.43 -3.55 -1.14
CA ALA A 185 -1.29 -4.28 -0.22
C ALA A 185 -2.05 -3.34 0.74
N GLY A 186 -1.45 -2.21 1.15
CA GLY A 186 -2.11 -1.19 1.98
C GLY A 186 -3.32 -0.57 1.29
N ALA A 187 -3.19 -0.09 0.06
CA ALA A 187 -4.31 0.45 -0.71
C ALA A 187 -5.41 -0.60 -0.96
N LEU A 188 -5.03 -1.86 -1.25
CA LEU A 188 -6.00 -2.94 -1.39
C LEU A 188 -6.72 -3.24 -0.06
N LEU A 189 -6.03 -3.21 1.07
CA LEU A 189 -6.63 -3.38 2.40
C LEU A 189 -7.62 -2.26 2.71
N ILE A 190 -7.25 -1.00 2.45
CA ILE A 190 -8.11 0.17 2.65
C ILE A 190 -9.36 0.06 1.78
N ARG A 191 -9.18 -0.28 0.50
CA ARG A 191 -10.28 -0.51 -0.45
C ARG A 191 -11.22 -1.59 0.04
N GLU A 192 -10.69 -2.77 0.36
CA GLU A 192 -11.50 -3.90 0.81
C GLU A 192 -12.25 -3.58 2.09
N THR A 193 -11.60 -2.92 3.05
CA THR A 193 -12.22 -2.51 4.32
C THR A 193 -13.36 -1.53 4.04
N THR A 194 -13.09 -0.46 3.29
CA THR A 194 -14.10 0.55 2.94
C THR A 194 -15.30 -0.06 2.23
N ARG A 195 -15.07 -0.89 1.20
CA ARG A 195 -16.16 -1.49 0.41
C ARG A 195 -16.97 -2.53 1.18
N ARG A 196 -16.34 -3.32 2.06
CA ARG A 196 -17.06 -4.24 2.96
C ARG A 196 -17.95 -3.51 3.96
N LEU A 197 -17.54 -2.30 4.32
CA LEU A 197 -18.30 -1.41 5.17
C LEU A 197 -19.27 -0.55 4.36
N GLY A 198 -19.44 -0.75 3.05
CA GLY A 198 -20.32 0.10 2.23
C GLY A 198 -19.92 1.59 2.21
N GLY A 199 -18.66 1.90 2.55
CA GLY A 199 -18.13 3.25 2.50
C GLY A 199 -17.79 3.71 1.07
N GLY A 200 -17.79 5.02 0.88
CA GLY A 200 -17.41 5.69 -0.37
C GLY A 200 -16.11 6.49 -0.25
N THR A 201 -15.98 7.55 -1.04
CA THR A 201 -14.79 8.43 -1.09
C THR A 201 -14.36 8.94 0.29
N ALA A 202 -15.29 9.34 1.15
CA ALA A 202 -14.96 9.82 2.50
C ALA A 202 -14.29 8.74 3.36
N GLY A 203 -14.76 7.49 3.29
CA GLY A 203 -14.13 6.37 4.00
C GLY A 203 -12.73 6.07 3.47
N LEU A 204 -12.53 6.13 2.15
CA LEU A 204 -11.21 5.99 1.53
C LEU A 204 -10.23 7.08 2.01
N LEU A 205 -10.66 8.34 2.04
CA LEU A 205 -9.82 9.46 2.48
C LEU A 205 -9.47 9.35 3.97
N LEU A 206 -10.43 9.00 4.84
CA LEU A 206 -10.18 8.84 6.28
C LEU A 206 -9.22 7.68 6.56
N LEU A 207 -9.40 6.53 5.90
CA LEU A 207 -8.49 5.40 6.05
C LEU A 207 -7.14 5.64 5.39
N GLY A 208 -7.09 6.39 4.29
CA GLY A 208 -5.84 6.83 3.68
C GLY A 208 -5.05 7.80 4.56
N LEU A 209 -5.74 8.66 5.31
CA LEU A 209 -5.12 9.55 6.28
C LEU A 209 -4.57 8.75 7.47
N ALA A 210 -5.36 7.79 7.98
CA ALA A 210 -4.89 6.87 9.01
C ALA A 210 -3.65 6.07 8.55
N TYR A 211 -3.65 5.62 7.30
CA TYR A 211 -2.52 4.94 6.68
C TYR A 211 -1.27 5.84 6.62
N GLY A 212 -1.40 7.09 6.13
CA GLY A 212 -0.29 8.03 6.09
C GLY A 212 0.28 8.36 7.48
N ILE A 213 -0.57 8.50 8.50
CA ILE A 213 -0.11 8.70 9.89
C ILE A 213 0.69 7.50 10.39
N LEU A 214 0.23 6.28 10.13
CA LEU A 214 0.92 5.06 10.58
C LEU A 214 2.23 4.83 9.81
N GLU A 215 2.23 5.05 8.51
CA GLU A 215 3.41 4.94 7.66
C GLU A 215 4.45 6.00 8.05
N GLU A 216 4.12 7.28 7.96
CA GLU A 216 5.07 8.36 8.21
C GLU A 216 5.43 8.53 9.69
N GLY A 217 4.49 8.24 10.59
CA GLY A 217 4.67 8.44 12.02
C GLY A 217 5.36 7.27 12.72
N LEU A 218 5.04 6.03 12.35
CA LEU A 218 5.54 4.83 13.04
C LEU A 218 6.50 4.00 12.20
N ALA A 219 6.20 3.76 10.93
CA ALA A 219 7.05 2.95 10.07
C ALA A 219 8.32 3.71 9.67
N LEU A 220 8.18 4.90 9.08
CA LEU A 220 9.29 5.75 8.67
C LEU A 220 9.78 6.68 9.78
N GLN A 221 8.91 7.02 10.75
CA GLN A 221 9.21 7.95 11.84
C GLN A 221 9.50 9.40 11.38
N GLY A 222 9.29 9.72 10.10
CA GLY A 222 9.54 11.01 9.48
C GLY A 222 8.70 12.16 10.02
N LEU A 223 7.54 11.89 10.64
CA LEU A 223 6.75 12.94 11.28
C LEU A 223 7.46 13.58 12.48
N THR A 224 8.40 12.88 13.12
CA THR A 224 9.04 13.34 14.37
C THR A 224 10.56 13.29 14.33
N SER A 225 11.13 12.54 13.38
CA SER A 225 12.58 12.40 13.25
C SER A 225 13.24 13.75 12.98
N PRO A 226 14.34 14.07 13.69
CA PRO A 226 15.11 15.28 13.44
C PRO A 226 15.94 15.23 12.14
N HIS A 227 16.25 14.04 11.61
CA HIS A 227 17.23 13.90 10.52
C HIS A 227 16.67 13.20 9.27
N LEU A 228 15.60 12.42 9.40
CA LEU A 228 15.00 11.71 8.26
C LEU A 228 14.56 12.72 7.18
N TYR A 229 15.13 12.58 5.99
CA TYR A 229 14.91 13.45 4.83
C TYR A 229 15.20 14.94 5.06
N HIS A 230 15.90 15.31 6.14
CA HIS A 230 16.05 16.70 6.59
C HIS A 230 14.70 17.43 6.77
N ALA A 231 13.63 16.68 7.02
CA ALA A 231 12.26 17.20 7.12
C ALA A 231 12.09 18.22 8.27
N ALA A 232 12.94 18.13 9.30
CA ALA A 232 12.98 19.08 10.41
C ALA A 232 13.39 20.50 9.98
N ASP A 233 14.15 20.64 8.88
CA ASP A 233 14.64 21.92 8.39
C ASP A 233 13.60 22.63 7.51
N TRP A 234 12.58 21.91 7.04
CA TRP A 234 11.60 22.43 6.09
C TRP A 234 10.76 23.56 6.68
N ALA A 235 10.39 23.46 7.97
CA ALA A 235 9.57 24.46 8.64
C ALA A 235 9.71 24.38 10.17
N PRO A 236 9.33 25.44 10.92
CA PRO A 236 9.27 25.39 12.37
C PRO A 236 8.46 24.19 12.88
N ARG A 237 9.07 23.41 13.77
CA ARG A 237 8.45 22.22 14.36
C ARG A 237 7.47 22.62 15.45
N LEU A 238 6.35 21.89 15.55
CA LEU A 238 5.35 22.09 16.59
C LEU A 238 5.16 20.79 17.36
N LEU A 239 5.35 20.81 18.68
CA LEU A 239 5.26 19.61 19.55
C LEU A 239 6.15 18.45 19.06
N GLY A 240 7.31 18.77 18.48
CA GLY A 240 8.23 17.79 17.90
C GLY A 240 7.82 17.24 16.53
N LEU A 241 6.74 17.74 15.93
CA LEU A 241 6.32 17.35 14.57
C LEU A 241 7.00 18.19 13.50
N ASN A 242 7.42 17.53 12.42
CA ASN A 242 7.88 18.17 11.19
C ASN A 242 6.66 18.68 10.43
N THR A 243 6.31 19.95 10.62
CA THR A 243 4.98 20.50 10.27
C THR A 243 4.70 20.52 8.77
N ALA A 244 5.60 21.06 7.96
CA ALA A 244 5.47 21.06 6.49
C ALA A 244 5.47 19.63 5.92
N TYR A 245 6.34 18.76 6.44
CA TYR A 245 6.39 17.35 6.03
C TYR A 245 5.11 16.60 6.37
N ALA A 246 4.54 16.85 7.56
CA ALA A 246 3.27 16.29 7.97
C ALA A 246 2.13 16.79 7.07
N GLU A 247 2.03 18.10 6.84
CA GLU A 247 1.00 18.67 5.97
C GLU A 247 1.06 18.11 4.55
N LEU A 248 2.27 18.00 3.97
CA LEU A 248 2.49 17.36 2.68
C LEU A 248 1.96 15.91 2.68
N ASN A 249 2.53 15.06 3.51
CA ASN A 249 2.33 13.61 3.40
C ASN A 249 0.93 13.17 3.85
N LEU A 250 0.33 13.88 4.82
CA LEU A 250 -1.03 13.59 5.28
C LEU A 250 -2.09 13.96 4.26
N ILE A 251 -1.79 14.79 3.26
CA ILE A 251 -2.65 15.00 2.08
C ILE A 251 -2.26 14.07 0.94
N TYR A 252 -0.96 13.86 0.74
CA TYR A 252 -0.41 13.04 -0.33
C TYR A 252 -0.94 11.61 -0.30
N HIS A 253 -0.81 10.93 0.84
CA HIS A 253 -1.18 9.52 0.99
C HIS A 253 -2.67 9.23 0.72
N PRO A 254 -3.64 9.97 1.32
CA PRO A 254 -5.05 9.78 0.99
C PRO A 254 -5.38 9.96 -0.50
N VAL A 255 -4.69 10.87 -1.19
CA VAL A 255 -5.01 11.24 -2.57
C VAL A 255 -4.30 10.34 -3.57
N PHE A 256 -2.97 10.33 -3.55
CA PHE A 256 -2.12 9.68 -4.56
C PHE A 256 -1.87 8.20 -4.24
N SER A 257 -1.72 7.84 -2.96
CA SER A 257 -1.51 6.44 -2.55
C SER A 257 -2.80 5.64 -2.39
N VAL A 258 -3.96 6.31 -2.29
CA VAL A 258 -5.25 5.64 -2.00
C VAL A 258 -6.32 6.01 -3.00
N LEU A 259 -6.80 7.25 -3.02
CA LEU A 259 -8.02 7.62 -3.75
C LEU A 259 -7.87 7.45 -5.27
N ILE A 260 -6.80 7.96 -5.86
CA ILE A 260 -6.54 7.89 -7.31
C ILE A 260 -6.40 6.43 -7.79
N PRO A 261 -5.47 5.60 -7.27
CA PRO A 261 -5.27 4.25 -7.78
C PRO A 261 -6.50 3.35 -7.58
N ILE A 262 -7.24 3.52 -6.47
CA ILE A 262 -8.51 2.81 -6.25
C ILE A 262 -9.56 3.24 -7.27
N THR A 263 -9.73 4.55 -7.49
CA THR A 263 -10.73 5.08 -8.43
C THR A 263 -10.45 4.63 -9.86
N LEU A 264 -9.18 4.66 -10.29
CA LEU A 264 -8.77 4.18 -11.61
C LEU A 264 -9.02 2.67 -11.75
N THR A 265 -8.66 1.88 -10.74
CA THR A 265 -8.90 0.42 -10.77
C THR A 265 -10.39 0.09 -10.79
N GLU A 266 -11.21 0.75 -9.97
CA GLU A 266 -12.66 0.53 -9.97
C GLU A 266 -13.31 0.93 -11.30
N HIS A 267 -12.76 1.93 -11.99
CA HIS A 267 -13.19 2.27 -13.34
C HIS A 267 -12.84 1.18 -14.36
N LEU A 268 -11.59 0.69 -14.36
CA LEU A 268 -11.14 -0.39 -15.24
C LEU A 268 -11.97 -1.67 -15.06
N PHE A 269 -12.44 -1.92 -13.83
CA PHE A 269 -13.28 -3.07 -13.48
C PHE A 269 -14.72 -2.67 -13.12
N ARG A 270 -15.29 -1.68 -13.84
CA ARG A 270 -16.64 -1.13 -13.58
C ARG A 270 -17.76 -2.18 -13.50
N THR A 271 -17.66 -3.26 -14.27
CA THR A 271 -18.63 -4.38 -14.26
C THR A 271 -18.64 -5.15 -12.94
N HIS A 272 -17.53 -5.12 -12.19
CA HIS A 272 -17.46 -5.70 -10.85
C HIS A 272 -18.12 -4.81 -9.80
N GLY A 273 -18.09 -3.49 -10.02
CA GLY A 273 -18.61 -2.45 -9.13
C GLY A 273 -17.88 -2.39 -7.79
N ASP A 274 -18.56 -1.87 -6.77
CA ASP A 274 -18.04 -1.66 -5.41
C ASP A 274 -17.96 -2.97 -4.59
N ARG A 275 -18.18 -4.13 -5.21
CA ARG A 275 -18.09 -5.42 -4.51
C ARG A 275 -16.65 -5.72 -4.08
N PRO A 276 -16.45 -6.41 -2.94
CA PRO A 276 -15.13 -6.88 -2.54
C PRO A 276 -14.43 -7.70 -3.64
N TYR A 277 -13.13 -7.50 -3.82
CA TYR A 277 -12.27 -8.25 -4.73
C TYR A 277 -11.80 -9.55 -4.08
N LEU A 278 -11.56 -9.52 -2.78
CA LEU A 278 -10.99 -10.62 -2.02
C LEU A 278 -12.05 -11.38 -1.22
N ARG A 279 -11.67 -12.57 -0.75
CA ARG A 279 -12.39 -13.28 0.32
C ARG A 279 -11.77 -12.91 1.66
N ARG A 280 -12.41 -13.27 2.78
CA ARG A 280 -11.84 -13.09 4.14
C ARG A 280 -10.39 -13.55 4.24
N GLY A 281 -10.06 -14.64 3.56
CA GLY A 281 -8.70 -15.14 3.50
C GLY A 281 -7.69 -14.28 2.75
N GLY A 282 -8.10 -13.76 1.59
CA GLY A 282 -7.27 -12.81 0.85
C GLY A 282 -7.09 -11.54 1.66
N LEU A 283 -8.16 -11.05 2.30
CA LEU A 283 -8.11 -9.86 3.16
C LEU A 283 -7.08 -10.02 4.29
N ILE A 284 -7.11 -11.14 5.02
CA ILE A 284 -6.13 -11.42 6.09
C ILE A 284 -4.72 -11.47 5.50
N SER A 285 -4.51 -12.16 4.37
CA SER A 285 -3.21 -12.21 3.71
C SER A 285 -2.73 -10.82 3.29
N THR A 286 -3.59 -9.98 2.73
CA THR A 286 -3.29 -8.58 2.37
C THR A 286 -2.93 -7.76 3.60
N ALA A 287 -3.66 -7.91 4.72
CA ALA A 287 -3.35 -7.22 5.97
C ALA A 287 -1.98 -7.62 6.53
N VAL A 288 -1.66 -8.93 6.50
CA VAL A 288 -0.33 -9.42 6.91
C VAL A 288 0.75 -8.86 5.99
N VAL A 289 0.57 -8.88 4.67
CA VAL A 289 1.55 -8.34 3.72
C VAL A 289 1.76 -6.84 3.92
N ALA A 290 0.70 -6.07 4.16
CA ALA A 290 0.80 -4.64 4.46
C ALA A 290 1.58 -4.38 5.76
N ALA A 291 1.29 -5.15 6.82
CA ALA A 291 2.02 -5.05 8.09
C ALA A 291 3.50 -5.43 7.95
N LEU A 292 3.81 -6.47 7.16
CA LEU A 292 5.19 -6.83 6.82
C LEU A 292 5.88 -5.73 6.01
N GLY A 293 5.16 -5.08 5.08
CA GLY A 293 5.67 -3.95 4.31
C GLY A 293 6.05 -2.77 5.20
N ALA A 294 5.18 -2.41 6.14
CA ALA A 294 5.48 -1.39 7.16
C ALA A 294 6.68 -1.78 8.03
N GLY A 295 6.75 -3.05 8.45
CA GLY A 295 7.91 -3.58 9.18
C GLY A 295 9.20 -3.52 8.36
N LEU A 296 9.12 -3.82 7.05
CA LEU A 296 10.26 -3.75 6.13
C LEU A 296 10.76 -2.31 5.98
N LEU A 297 9.86 -1.34 5.77
CA LEU A 297 10.25 0.07 5.76
C LEU A 297 10.93 0.47 7.06
N ARG A 298 10.34 0.08 8.20
CA ARG A 298 10.85 0.41 9.54
C ARG A 298 12.28 -0.07 9.78
N ILE A 299 12.66 -1.23 9.25
CA ILE A 299 14.01 -1.79 9.42
C ILE A 299 14.99 -1.35 8.32
N ALA A 300 14.48 -0.91 7.16
CA ALA A 300 15.31 -0.57 6.00
C ALA A 300 15.66 0.93 5.93
N VAL A 301 14.70 1.82 6.22
CA VAL A 301 14.86 3.26 5.95
C VAL A 301 15.30 4.07 7.18
N PRO A 302 14.60 4.05 8.33
CA PRO A 302 15.02 4.88 9.47
C PRO A 302 16.44 4.56 9.97
N PRO A 303 16.87 3.28 10.10
CA PRO A 303 18.23 2.98 10.57
C PRO A 303 19.36 3.47 9.66
N THR A 304 19.08 3.76 8.38
CA THR A 304 20.07 4.29 7.44
C THR A 304 20.03 5.81 7.36
N MET A 305 18.84 6.40 7.51
CA MET A 305 18.62 7.85 7.34
C MET A 305 18.65 8.64 8.66
N ASP A 306 18.33 8.01 9.80
CA ASP A 306 18.42 8.60 11.14
C ASP A 306 18.82 7.53 12.18
N PRO A 307 20.09 7.11 12.18
CA PRO A 307 20.56 6.00 13.01
C PRO A 307 20.35 6.24 14.51
N GLY A 308 19.69 5.28 15.17
CA GLY A 308 19.45 5.33 16.62
C GLY A 308 18.17 6.06 17.04
N TYR A 309 17.52 6.80 16.13
CA TYR A 309 16.25 7.44 16.44
C TYR A 309 15.11 6.42 16.67
N GLN A 310 14.29 6.73 17.67
CA GLN A 310 13.05 6.02 17.95
C GLN A 310 11.98 7.06 18.23
N VAL A 311 10.81 6.88 17.60
CA VAL A 311 9.64 7.70 17.91
C VAL A 311 9.36 7.65 19.43
N PRO A 312 9.27 8.79 20.12
CA PRO A 312 8.94 8.80 21.54
C PRO A 312 7.56 8.20 21.80
N LEU A 313 7.36 7.62 22.99
CA LEU A 313 6.13 6.88 23.33
C LEU A 313 4.87 7.74 23.16
N LEU A 314 4.91 9.00 23.58
CA LEU A 314 3.75 9.90 23.52
C LEU A 314 3.27 10.16 22.08
N PRO A 315 4.11 10.64 21.13
CA PRO A 315 3.76 10.70 19.71
C PRO A 315 3.30 9.35 19.13
N ALA A 316 3.94 8.23 19.51
CA ALA A 316 3.55 6.93 19.01
C ALA A 316 2.10 6.55 19.42
N VAL A 317 1.76 6.76 20.70
CA VAL A 317 0.40 6.55 21.22
C VAL A 317 -0.59 7.51 20.56
N LEU A 318 -0.22 8.77 20.35
CA LEU A 318 -1.05 9.75 19.66
C LEU A 318 -1.34 9.34 18.22
N PHE A 319 -0.33 8.91 17.45
CA PHE A 319 -0.51 8.43 16.08
C PHE A 319 -1.44 7.22 16.00
N LEU A 320 -1.24 6.23 16.88
CA LEU A 320 -2.15 5.08 16.98
C LEU A 320 -3.58 5.49 17.33
N THR A 321 -3.73 6.41 18.28
CA THR A 321 -5.05 6.90 18.74
C THR A 321 -5.77 7.65 17.63
N VAL A 322 -5.10 8.59 16.96
CA VAL A 322 -5.69 9.36 15.85
C VAL A 322 -6.02 8.44 14.68
N ALA A 323 -5.13 7.52 14.31
CA ALA A 323 -5.41 6.54 13.25
C ALA A 323 -6.63 5.66 13.60
N ALA A 324 -6.76 5.24 14.87
CA ALA A 324 -7.91 4.48 15.34
C ALA A 324 -9.21 5.31 15.32
N LEU A 325 -9.16 6.58 15.70
CA LEU A 325 -10.30 7.50 15.65
C LEU A 325 -10.73 7.78 14.20
N LEU A 326 -9.79 7.97 13.27
CA LEU A 326 -10.07 8.12 11.85
C LEU A 326 -10.69 6.86 11.26
N ALA A 327 -10.18 5.68 11.65
CA ALA A 327 -10.80 4.42 11.28
C ALA A 327 -12.23 4.34 11.85
N ALA A 328 -12.43 4.61 13.15
CA ALA A 328 -13.75 4.70 13.81
C ALA A 328 -14.71 5.63 13.06
N ALA A 329 -14.26 6.83 12.67
CA ALA A 329 -15.03 7.78 11.88
C ALA A 329 -15.38 7.22 10.49
N ALA A 330 -14.44 6.54 9.82
CA ALA A 330 -14.71 5.88 8.54
C ALA A 330 -15.80 4.80 8.67
N TYR A 331 -15.84 4.07 9.80
CA TYR A 331 -16.95 3.15 10.12
C TYR A 331 -18.27 3.90 10.39
N GLY A 332 -18.21 5.04 11.07
CA GLY A 332 -19.36 5.87 11.45
C GLY A 332 -20.06 6.56 10.27
N VAL A 333 -19.32 6.97 9.23
CA VAL A 333 -19.85 7.63 8.02
C VAL A 333 -20.90 6.78 7.29
N ARG A 334 -20.89 5.45 7.48
CA ARG A 334 -21.90 4.51 6.96
C ARG A 334 -23.22 4.49 7.74
N ARG A 335 -23.19 4.79 9.05
CA ARG A 335 -24.34 4.54 9.94
C ARG A 335 -25.48 5.54 9.79
N LYS A 336 -25.33 6.62 9.01
CA LYS A 336 -26.50 7.39 8.59
C LYS A 336 -27.21 6.58 7.50
N PRO A 337 -28.38 5.97 7.78
CA PRO A 337 -29.19 5.45 6.71
C PRO A 337 -29.44 6.64 5.78
N ALA A 338 -29.28 6.44 4.48
CA ALA A 338 -30.09 7.26 3.58
C ALA A 338 -31.52 7.07 4.09
N ARG A 339 -32.09 8.10 4.73
CA ARG A 339 -33.51 8.11 5.05
C ARG A 339 -34.21 7.90 3.72
N ARG A 340 -34.58 6.64 3.42
CA ARG A 340 -35.70 6.36 2.54
C ARG A 340 -36.89 6.90 3.30
N GLY A 341 -37.14 8.19 3.15
CA GLY A 341 -38.45 8.74 3.45
C GLY A 341 -39.47 7.98 2.61
N PRO A 342 -40.71 7.81 3.12
CA PRO A 342 -41.78 7.26 2.31
C PRO A 342 -41.87 8.03 1.00
N ALA A 343 -42.13 7.32 -0.10
CA ALA A 343 -42.30 7.91 -1.42
C ALA A 343 -43.26 9.11 -1.32
N PRO A 344 -42.91 10.30 -1.87
CA PRO A 344 -43.86 11.39 -1.89
C PRO A 344 -45.04 10.99 -2.75
N ALA A 345 -46.22 10.95 -2.14
CA ALA A 345 -47.48 10.99 -2.86
C ALA A 345 -47.48 12.20 -3.80
N ALA A 346 -48.16 12.03 -4.93
CA ALA A 346 -48.28 13.01 -5.99
C ALA A 346 -48.71 14.41 -5.52
N ALA A 347 -48.27 15.41 -6.30
CA ALA A 347 -48.78 16.78 -6.39
C ALA A 347 -48.39 17.78 -5.26
N ALA A 348 -47.21 18.39 -5.44
CA ALA A 348 -47.02 19.81 -5.20
C ALA A 348 -46.03 20.33 -6.26
N ALA A 349 -46.40 21.42 -6.95
CA ALA A 349 -45.57 22.04 -7.98
C ALA A 349 -44.16 22.32 -7.45
N PRO A 350 -43.09 22.05 -8.23
CA PRO A 350 -41.74 22.27 -7.75
C PRO A 350 -41.53 23.77 -7.54
N ALA A 351 -41.31 24.16 -6.29
CA ALA A 351 -40.69 25.45 -6.00
C ALA A 351 -39.40 25.56 -6.83
N PRO A 352 -39.07 26.74 -7.41
CA PRO A 352 -37.87 26.90 -8.21
C PRO A 352 -36.63 26.66 -7.34
N VAL A 353 -36.13 25.42 -7.38
CA VAL A 353 -34.79 25.10 -6.88
C VAL A 353 -33.84 25.93 -7.74
N PRO A 354 -32.96 26.77 -7.15
CA PRO A 354 -31.99 27.51 -7.95
C PRO A 354 -31.23 26.50 -8.79
N ALA A 355 -31.29 26.67 -10.13
CA ALA A 355 -30.74 25.73 -11.09
C ALA A 355 -29.34 25.31 -10.65
N ALA A 356 -29.19 24.06 -10.19
CA ALA A 356 -27.92 23.56 -9.75
C ALA A 356 -26.97 23.63 -10.94
N ALA A 357 -26.03 24.58 -10.90
CA ALA A 357 -25.14 24.85 -12.01
C ALA A 357 -24.49 23.55 -12.49
N ALA A 358 -24.51 23.32 -13.81
CA ALA A 358 -23.90 22.15 -14.42
C ALA A 358 -22.44 22.02 -13.98
N ALA A 359 -21.95 20.78 -13.84
CA ALA A 359 -20.53 20.54 -13.64
C ALA A 359 -19.74 21.12 -14.81
N PRO A 360 -18.58 21.77 -14.57
CA PRO A 360 -17.70 22.21 -15.64
C PRO A 360 -17.28 21.05 -16.53
N ALA A 361 -16.93 21.36 -17.78
CA ALA A 361 -16.44 20.35 -18.71
C ALA A 361 -15.29 19.53 -18.08
N PRO A 362 -15.19 18.22 -18.35
CA PRO A 362 -14.15 17.37 -17.77
C PRO A 362 -12.73 17.92 -17.96
N ALA A 363 -12.40 18.50 -19.12
CA ALA A 363 -11.09 19.12 -19.36
C ALA A 363 -10.78 20.27 -18.39
N VAL A 364 -11.79 21.07 -18.02
CA VAL A 364 -11.66 22.15 -17.03
C VAL A 364 -11.36 21.56 -15.64
N ILE A 365 -12.05 20.49 -15.25
CA ILE A 365 -11.76 19.79 -13.98
C ILE A 365 -10.35 19.20 -13.98
N ALA A 366 -9.91 18.59 -15.08
CA ALA A 366 -8.56 18.08 -15.21
C ALA A 366 -7.53 19.21 -15.03
N GLY A 367 -7.73 20.35 -15.70
CA GLY A 367 -6.87 21.52 -15.56
C GLY A 367 -6.80 22.03 -14.11
N TRP A 368 -7.94 22.23 -13.45
CA TRP A 368 -7.98 22.72 -12.06
C TRP A 368 -7.36 21.74 -11.07
N THR A 369 -7.63 20.44 -11.20
CA THR A 369 -7.03 19.44 -10.31
C THR A 369 -5.53 19.27 -10.54
N GLY A 370 -5.05 19.39 -11.78
CA GLY A 370 -3.63 19.39 -12.10
C GLY A 370 -2.92 20.63 -11.57
N ALA A 371 -3.48 21.82 -11.80
CA ALA A 371 -2.94 23.07 -11.25
C ALA A 371 -2.93 23.04 -9.71
N ALA A 372 -3.98 22.51 -9.07
CA ALA A 372 -4.03 22.37 -7.62
C ALA A 372 -2.96 21.40 -7.10
N ALA A 373 -2.77 20.24 -7.74
CA ALA A 373 -1.75 19.28 -7.34
C ALA A 373 -0.33 19.85 -7.50
N LEU A 374 -0.03 20.46 -8.66
CA LEU A 374 1.25 21.12 -8.93
C LEU A 374 1.50 22.26 -7.95
N GLY A 375 0.51 23.14 -7.74
CA GLY A 375 0.63 24.29 -6.85
C GLY A 375 0.77 23.87 -5.38
N PHE A 376 0.02 22.87 -4.92
CA PHE A 376 0.18 22.29 -3.59
C PHE A 376 1.61 21.79 -3.37
N LEU A 377 2.12 20.96 -4.28
CA LEU A 377 3.48 20.42 -4.16
C LEU A 377 4.55 21.50 -4.27
N ALA A 378 4.44 22.43 -5.24
CA ALA A 378 5.40 23.52 -5.42
C ALA A 378 5.47 24.47 -4.21
N LEU A 379 4.35 24.67 -3.50
CA LEU A 379 4.34 25.49 -2.30
C LEU A 379 4.94 24.77 -1.10
N ILE A 380 4.75 23.45 -0.95
CA ILE A 380 5.04 22.76 0.32
C ILE A 380 6.25 21.81 0.30
N PHE A 381 6.65 21.32 -0.87
CA PHE A 381 7.80 20.44 -1.02
C PHE A 381 9.04 21.28 -1.34
N PRO A 382 10.13 21.22 -0.57
CA PRO A 382 11.38 21.91 -0.93
C PRO A 382 12.02 21.24 -2.15
N PHE A 383 12.34 22.02 -3.18
CA PHE A 383 12.95 21.52 -4.42
C PHE A 383 14.02 22.49 -4.94
N ALA A 384 14.76 22.07 -5.97
CA ALA A 384 15.79 22.89 -6.63
C ALA A 384 16.83 23.48 -5.64
N GLY A 385 17.25 22.68 -4.66
CA GLY A 385 18.24 23.08 -3.64
C GLY A 385 17.71 23.96 -2.51
N ALA A 386 16.41 24.28 -2.51
CA ALA A 386 15.80 25.00 -1.40
C ALA A 386 15.78 24.13 -0.13
N ARG A 387 16.16 24.72 1.01
CA ARG A 387 16.03 24.06 2.32
C ARG A 387 14.60 24.10 2.85
N GLN A 388 13.87 25.16 2.53
CA GLN A 388 12.48 25.37 2.94
C GLN A 388 11.57 25.51 1.72
N PRO A 389 10.28 25.15 1.88
CA PRO A 389 9.29 25.24 0.82
C PRO A 389 9.21 26.62 0.16
N PHE A 390 9.03 26.60 -1.16
CA PHE A 390 8.90 27.80 -2.00
C PHE A 390 10.03 28.83 -1.80
N PHE A 391 11.25 28.37 -1.55
CA PHE A 391 12.46 29.20 -1.36
C PHE A 391 12.33 30.23 -0.23
N THR A 392 11.45 29.96 0.74
CA THR A 392 11.28 30.83 1.92
C THR A 392 12.39 30.60 2.95
N HIS A 393 12.44 31.46 3.98
CA HIS A 393 13.41 31.36 5.06
C HIS A 393 12.78 31.66 6.43
N GLY A 394 13.16 30.88 7.45
CA GLY A 394 12.70 31.06 8.82
C GLY A 394 11.20 30.78 8.96
N THR A 395 10.46 31.74 9.53
CA THR A 395 9.01 31.63 9.74
C THR A 395 8.18 32.00 8.53
N TRP A 396 8.79 32.58 7.48
CA TRP A 396 8.08 32.93 6.25
C TRP A 396 7.49 31.72 5.52
N VAL A 397 7.99 30.51 5.79
CA VAL A 397 7.42 29.24 5.31
C VAL A 397 5.96 29.01 5.71
N LEU A 398 5.48 29.66 6.76
CA LEU A 398 4.07 29.57 7.14
C LEU A 398 3.14 30.12 6.03
N LEU A 399 3.62 31.04 5.18
CA LEU A 399 2.86 31.59 4.07
C LEU A 399 2.62 30.56 2.95
N PRO A 400 3.63 29.90 2.36
CA PRO A 400 3.39 28.85 1.37
C PRO A 400 2.66 27.64 1.95
N MET A 401 2.88 27.28 3.23
CA MET A 401 2.06 26.27 3.92
C MET A 401 0.57 26.67 3.96
N ALA A 402 0.26 27.89 4.41
CA ALA A 402 -1.11 28.39 4.39
C ALA A 402 -1.70 28.41 2.96
N GLY A 403 -0.90 28.78 1.97
CA GLY A 403 -1.28 28.71 0.55
C GLY A 403 -1.62 27.29 0.10
N ALA A 404 -0.80 26.31 0.47
CA ALA A 404 -1.02 24.89 0.18
C ALA A 404 -2.33 24.39 0.82
N ALA A 405 -2.58 24.71 2.10
CA ALA A 405 -3.83 24.41 2.79
C ALA A 405 -5.05 25.05 2.10
N VAL A 406 -4.93 26.30 1.67
CA VAL A 406 -6.01 27.01 0.95
C VAL A 406 -6.28 26.34 -0.40
N ILE A 407 -5.27 25.95 -1.18
CA ILE A 407 -5.44 25.22 -2.44
C ILE A 407 -6.23 23.93 -2.20
N VAL A 408 -5.84 23.14 -1.20
CA VAL A 408 -6.52 21.88 -0.84
C VAL A 408 -7.96 22.14 -0.45
N LEU A 409 -8.23 23.18 0.35
CA LEU A 409 -9.58 23.54 0.78
C LEU A 409 -10.47 23.96 -0.41
N LEU A 410 -9.94 24.82 -1.28
CA LEU A 410 -10.65 25.33 -2.45
C LEU A 410 -10.96 24.21 -3.44
N ILE A 411 -9.99 23.35 -3.77
CA ILE A 411 -10.22 22.24 -4.70
C ILE A 411 -11.16 21.20 -4.09
N ALA A 412 -11.07 20.93 -2.78
CA ALA A 412 -12.01 20.04 -2.10
C ALA A 412 -13.44 20.62 -2.11
N ARG A 413 -13.61 21.93 -1.87
CA ARG A 413 -14.92 22.60 -1.96
C ARG A 413 -15.46 22.60 -3.38
N ALA A 414 -14.63 22.88 -4.38
CA ALA A 414 -14.99 22.84 -5.79
C ALA A 414 -15.43 21.43 -6.23
N LEU A 415 -14.63 20.41 -5.94
CA LEU A 415 -14.96 19.01 -6.25
C LEU A 415 -16.23 18.53 -5.55
N ARG A 416 -16.47 18.95 -4.29
CA ARG A 416 -17.74 18.66 -3.60
C ARG A 416 -18.93 19.29 -4.32
N ARG A 417 -18.80 20.56 -4.73
CA ARG A 417 -19.85 21.28 -5.47
C ARG A 417 -20.11 20.66 -6.84
N TRP A 418 -19.07 20.40 -7.63
CA TRP A 418 -19.19 19.82 -8.97
C TRP A 418 -19.74 18.39 -8.93
N ARG A 419 -19.36 17.58 -7.93
CA ARG A 419 -19.90 16.23 -7.73
C ARG A 419 -21.39 16.21 -7.40
N ALA A 420 -21.93 17.29 -6.87
CA ALA A 420 -23.36 17.42 -6.58
C ALA A 420 -24.19 17.84 -7.81
N ALA A 421 -23.54 18.25 -8.90
CA ALA A 421 -24.24 18.63 -10.12
C ALA A 421 -24.85 17.39 -10.81
N PRO A 422 -26.08 17.47 -11.35
CA PRO A 422 -26.72 16.35 -12.04
C PRO A 422 -25.93 15.84 -13.26
N THR A 423 -25.13 16.71 -13.89
CA THR A 423 -24.31 16.36 -15.06
C THR A 423 -23.00 15.66 -14.71
N TRP A 424 -22.73 15.37 -13.43
CA TRP A 424 -21.49 14.71 -13.01
C TRP A 424 -21.46 13.24 -13.45
N THR A 425 -20.49 12.90 -14.30
CA THR A 425 -20.32 11.54 -14.85
C THR A 425 -18.99 10.89 -14.45
N ALA A 426 -18.79 9.63 -14.85
CA ALA A 426 -17.50 8.94 -14.71
C ALA A 426 -16.35 9.68 -15.40
N ALA A 427 -16.60 10.34 -16.54
CA ALA A 427 -15.58 11.13 -17.25
C ALA A 427 -15.06 12.29 -16.40
N HIS A 428 -15.94 13.01 -15.68
CA HIS A 428 -15.55 14.08 -14.76
C HIS A 428 -14.68 13.56 -13.60
N ARG A 429 -15.00 12.36 -13.09
CA ARG A 429 -14.21 11.71 -12.04
C ARG A 429 -12.81 11.31 -12.53
N LEU A 430 -12.72 10.73 -13.74
CA LEU A 430 -11.44 10.37 -14.34
C LEU A 430 -10.62 11.61 -14.67
N ALA A 431 -11.26 12.67 -15.15
CA ALA A 431 -10.61 13.95 -15.39
C ALA A 431 -9.95 14.51 -14.13
N ALA A 432 -10.63 14.46 -12.99
CA ALA A 432 -10.05 14.86 -11.72
C ALA A 432 -8.84 14.01 -11.31
N CYS A 433 -8.89 12.69 -11.52
CA CYS A 433 -7.79 11.78 -11.19
C CYS A 433 -6.58 11.99 -12.10
N PHE A 434 -6.78 12.00 -13.41
CA PHE A 434 -5.71 12.19 -14.38
C PHE A 434 -5.15 13.62 -14.33
N GLY A 435 -5.98 14.63 -14.13
CA GLY A 435 -5.53 16.01 -13.93
C GLY A 435 -4.59 16.13 -12.74
N ALA A 436 -5.04 15.68 -11.55
CA ALA A 436 -4.20 15.65 -10.35
C ALA A 436 -2.90 14.88 -10.56
N LEU A 437 -2.96 13.70 -11.19
CA LEU A 437 -1.78 12.86 -11.47
C LEU A 437 -0.81 13.53 -12.47
N THR A 438 -1.32 14.24 -13.47
CA THR A 438 -0.50 15.03 -14.39
C THR A 438 0.23 16.14 -13.63
N GLY A 439 -0.48 16.94 -12.83
CA GLY A 439 0.15 18.02 -12.04
C GLY A 439 1.22 17.51 -11.09
N HIS A 440 0.94 16.37 -10.44
CA HIS A 440 1.87 15.61 -9.61
C HIS A 440 3.11 15.14 -10.37
N THR A 441 2.94 14.55 -11.56
CA THR A 441 4.06 14.04 -12.36
C THR A 441 4.91 15.17 -12.94
N VAL A 442 4.27 16.27 -13.34
CA VAL A 442 4.97 17.47 -13.80
C VAL A 442 5.80 18.09 -12.67
N PHE A 443 5.28 18.10 -11.45
CA PHE A 443 6.08 18.52 -10.30
C PHE A 443 7.29 17.60 -10.09
N GLY A 444 7.09 16.27 -10.12
CA GLY A 444 8.16 15.29 -10.01
C GLY A 444 9.26 15.49 -11.07
N LEU A 445 8.87 15.80 -12.30
CA LEU A 445 9.81 16.12 -13.39
C LEU A 445 10.67 17.36 -13.09
N ILE A 446 10.14 18.34 -12.37
CA ILE A 446 10.84 19.58 -12.01
C ILE A 446 11.71 19.36 -10.76
N ALA A 447 11.18 18.65 -9.76
CA ALA A 447 11.75 18.59 -8.42
C ALA A 447 12.68 17.40 -8.18
N ASN A 448 12.39 16.24 -8.78
CA ASN A 448 13.02 14.96 -8.45
C ASN A 448 13.83 14.35 -9.62
N ALA A 449 13.89 15.03 -10.77
CA ALA A 449 14.58 14.52 -11.96
C ALA A 449 16.04 15.02 -12.03
N ASP A 450 16.94 14.25 -11.42
CA ASP A 450 18.37 14.61 -11.30
C ASP A 450 19.13 14.47 -12.63
N THR A 451 18.84 13.41 -13.40
CA THR A 451 19.56 13.11 -14.65
C THR A 451 18.71 13.33 -15.90
N LEU A 452 19.34 13.44 -17.07
CA LEU A 452 18.61 13.47 -18.34
C LEU A 452 17.72 12.22 -18.52
N GLN A 453 18.18 11.05 -18.05
CA GLN A 453 17.41 9.81 -18.14
C GLN A 453 16.15 9.88 -17.28
N ASP A 454 16.25 10.40 -16.05
CA ASP A 454 15.09 10.58 -15.16
C ASP A 454 14.09 11.59 -15.75
N ARG A 455 14.59 12.67 -16.38
CA ARG A 455 13.74 13.66 -17.07
C ARG A 455 12.99 13.06 -18.26
N LEU A 456 13.68 12.27 -19.09
CA LEU A 456 13.03 11.58 -20.21
C LEU A 456 12.00 10.55 -19.73
N PHE A 457 12.34 9.82 -18.67
CA PHE A 457 11.46 8.82 -18.06
C PHE A 457 10.18 9.46 -17.47
N LEU A 458 10.32 10.48 -16.63
CA LEU A 458 9.18 11.20 -16.04
C LEU A 458 8.40 11.99 -17.10
N GLY A 459 9.07 12.56 -18.09
CA GLY A 459 8.44 13.20 -19.24
C GLY A 459 7.55 12.24 -20.03
N ALA A 460 8.02 11.01 -20.27
CA ALA A 460 7.24 9.96 -20.90
C ALA A 460 6.04 9.54 -20.04
N LEU A 461 6.21 9.41 -18.72
CA LEU A 461 5.09 9.12 -17.79
C LEU A 461 4.05 10.25 -17.76
N ALA A 462 4.48 11.51 -17.78
CA ALA A 462 3.59 12.66 -17.84
C ALA A 462 2.78 12.66 -19.15
N ALA A 463 3.44 12.46 -20.29
CA ALA A 463 2.79 12.38 -21.60
C ALA A 463 1.82 11.20 -21.68
N LEU A 464 2.18 10.03 -21.14
CA LEU A 464 1.31 8.87 -21.05
C LEU A 464 0.07 9.16 -20.21
N THR A 465 0.25 9.77 -19.03
CA THR A 465 -0.84 10.15 -18.11
C THR A 465 -1.82 11.10 -18.79
N VAL A 466 -1.32 12.14 -19.47
CA VAL A 466 -2.15 13.09 -20.24
C VAL A 466 -2.89 12.37 -21.37
N THR A 467 -2.22 11.50 -22.11
CA THR A 467 -2.82 10.76 -23.24
C THR A 467 -3.92 9.81 -22.77
N LEU A 468 -3.69 9.08 -21.69
CA LEU A 468 -4.69 8.20 -21.08
C LEU A 468 -5.87 8.99 -20.52
N GLY A 469 -5.61 10.12 -19.86
CA GLY A 469 -6.63 11.04 -19.38
C GLY A 469 -7.50 11.59 -20.49
N ALA A 470 -6.89 12.11 -21.56
CA ALA A 470 -7.61 12.62 -22.72
C ALA A 470 -8.48 11.55 -23.39
N ARG A 471 -8.01 10.30 -23.48
CA ARG A 471 -8.81 9.17 -23.98
C ARG A 471 -9.95 8.80 -23.04
N ALA A 472 -9.71 8.79 -21.73
CA ALA A 472 -10.70 8.44 -20.72
C ALA A 472 -11.84 9.46 -20.59
N ILE A 473 -11.60 10.71 -21.01
CA ILE A 473 -12.56 11.81 -20.97
C ILE A 473 -13.43 11.87 -22.24
N ARG A 474 -12.96 11.33 -23.37
CA ARG A 474 -13.71 11.38 -24.63
C ARG A 474 -15.03 10.60 -24.50
N PRO A 475 -16.14 11.13 -25.04
CA PRO A 475 -17.37 10.36 -25.19
C PRO A 475 -17.08 9.09 -25.99
N ALA A 476 -17.65 7.96 -25.58
CA ALA A 476 -17.54 6.73 -26.37
C ALA A 476 -18.14 6.99 -27.77
N PRO A 477 -17.42 6.74 -28.87
CA PRO A 477 -17.97 6.92 -30.20
C PRO A 477 -19.16 5.96 -30.38
N GLY A 478 -20.35 6.51 -30.64
CA GLY A 478 -21.52 5.72 -31.09
C GLY A 478 -22.76 5.66 -30.19
N ILE A 479 -22.86 6.42 -29.08
CA ILE A 479 -24.13 6.55 -28.34
C ILE A 479 -24.71 7.94 -28.61
N PRO A 480 -25.81 8.07 -29.38
CA PRO A 480 -26.47 9.36 -29.59
C PRO A 480 -26.94 9.96 -28.25
N ALA A 481 -26.88 11.28 -28.15
CA ALA A 481 -26.95 12.09 -26.93
C ALA A 481 -28.29 12.05 -26.14
N GLY A 482 -29.14 11.04 -26.35
CA GLY A 482 -30.47 10.93 -25.74
C GLY A 482 -30.74 9.69 -24.88
N ALA A 483 -29.78 8.77 -24.71
CA ALA A 483 -30.05 7.45 -24.09
C ALA A 483 -29.09 7.07 -22.96
N ALA A 484 -28.75 8.00 -22.07
CA ALA A 484 -28.09 7.69 -20.80
C ALA A 484 -28.63 8.59 -19.69
N GLY A 485 -29.86 8.31 -19.26
CA GLY A 485 -30.45 8.79 -18.00
C GLY A 485 -30.12 7.85 -16.86
#